data_AF-A0A7X1NBW7-F1
#
_entry.id   AF-A0A7X1NBW7-F1
#
_cell.length_a   1.000
_cell.length_b   1.000
_cell.length_c   1.000
_cell.angle_alpha   90.00
_cell.angle_beta   90.00
_cell.angle_gamma   90.00
#
_symmetry.space_group_name_H-M   'P 1'
#
loop_
_entity.id
_entity.type
_entity.pdbx_description
1 polymer ?
#
loop_
_entity_poly.entity_id
_entity_poly.type
_entity_poly.pdbx_seq_one_letter_code
_entity_poly.pdbx_strand_id
1 'polypeptide(L)'
;APVSTEQAATLFGGQLTRTANQDIHLSGILALGEGAAAIVSTGGEPPHAVSLGSTIMQGAKLAEVRARSIIIDRNGVRSEVFLPANAPGPTIYVR
;
A
#
# COMPACT_ATOMS: atom_id res chain seq x y z
N ALA A 1 -38.17 6.33 19.95
CA ALA A 1 -37.78 5.35 18.92
C ALA A 1 -36.47 4.69 19.37
N PRO A 2 -36.29 3.36 19.22
CA PRO A 2 -35.04 2.71 19.62
C PRO A 2 -33.89 3.20 18.74
N VAL A 3 -32.72 3.40 19.34
CA VAL A 3 -31.49 3.78 18.63
C VAL A 3 -31.12 2.66 17.66
N SER A 4 -30.94 3.01 16.39
CA SER A 4 -30.65 2.06 15.32
C SER A 4 -29.18 1.65 15.39
N THR A 5 -28.93 0.33 15.42
CA THR A 5 -27.56 -0.21 15.39
C THR A 5 -26.81 0.17 14.12
N GLU A 6 -27.54 0.46 13.02
CA GLU A 6 -26.96 0.97 11.78
C GLU A 6 -26.34 2.37 11.95
N GLN A 7 -26.88 3.21 12.85
CA GLN A 7 -26.30 4.52 13.18
C GLN A 7 -25.08 4.41 14.09
N ALA A 8 -25.03 3.39 14.96
CA ALA A 8 -23.84 3.13 15.76
C ALA A 8 -22.68 2.65 14.87
N ALA A 9 -22.97 1.92 13.80
CA ALA A 9 -21.94 1.45 12.88
C ALA A 9 -21.11 2.62 12.34
N THR A 10 -21.69 3.74 11.93
CA THR A 10 -20.91 4.91 11.43
C THR A 10 -20.01 5.55 12.49
N LEU A 11 -20.35 5.41 13.78
CA LEU A 11 -19.56 5.95 14.90
C LEU A 11 -18.39 5.04 15.31
N PHE A 12 -18.44 3.75 14.94
CA PHE A 12 -17.41 2.75 15.26
C PHE A 12 -16.71 2.16 14.00
N GLY A 13 -16.78 2.83 12.84
CA GLY A 13 -16.02 2.46 11.63
C GLY A 13 -16.82 1.82 10.48
N GLY A 14 -18.15 1.89 10.52
CA GLY A 14 -19.11 1.34 9.55
C GLY A 14 -19.27 2.14 8.25
N GLN A 15 -18.44 3.15 8.06
CA GLN A 15 -18.03 3.56 6.73
C GLN A 15 -16.53 3.34 6.71
N LEU A 16 -16.09 2.17 6.23
CA LEU A 16 -14.78 2.06 5.60
C LEU A 16 -14.84 2.95 4.36
N THR A 17 -14.83 4.26 4.58
CA THR A 17 -14.47 5.23 3.57
C THR A 17 -13.18 4.67 3.02
N ARG A 18 -13.20 4.43 1.73
CA ARG A 18 -12.12 3.96 0.89
C ARG A 18 -11.03 5.05 0.93
N THR A 19 -10.41 5.23 2.08
CA THR A 19 -9.81 6.51 2.50
C THR A 19 -8.36 6.51 2.07
N ALA A 20 -8.03 7.37 1.10
CA ALA A 20 -6.70 7.93 0.83
C ALA A 20 -5.52 6.97 0.54
N ASN A 21 -5.72 5.66 0.52
CA ASN A 21 -4.74 4.69 0.05
C ASN A 21 -4.74 4.56 -1.50
N GLN A 22 -5.76 5.11 -2.16
CA GLN A 22 -6.09 4.73 -3.54
C GLN A 22 -5.11 5.15 -4.63
N ASP A 23 -4.22 6.11 -4.37
CA ASP A 23 -3.30 6.56 -5.41
C ASP A 23 -1.95 5.86 -5.38
N ILE A 24 -1.59 5.15 -4.30
CA ILE A 24 -0.29 4.47 -4.21
C ILE A 24 -0.47 3.00 -4.61
N HIS A 25 0.12 2.61 -5.74
CA HIS A 25 0.16 1.22 -6.17
C HIS A 25 1.54 0.63 -5.93
N LEU A 26 1.60 -0.45 -5.15
CA LEU A 26 2.81 -1.23 -4.96
C LEU A 26 2.93 -2.28 -6.07
N SER A 27 4.01 -2.24 -6.83
CA SER A 27 4.27 -3.17 -7.94
C SER A 27 5.47 -4.10 -7.69
N GLY A 28 6.38 -3.72 -6.79
CA GLY A 28 7.54 -4.54 -6.48
C GLY A 28 8.19 -4.17 -5.15
N ILE A 29 8.98 -5.09 -4.61
CA ILE A 29 9.83 -4.90 -3.44
C ILE A 29 11.25 -5.32 -3.81
N LEU A 30 12.22 -4.52 -3.42
CA LEU A 30 13.64 -4.69 -3.71
C LEU A 30 14.40 -4.89 -2.40
N ALA A 31 14.98 -6.07 -2.22
CA ALA A 31 16.00 -6.31 -1.20
C ALA A 31 17.36 -5.90 -1.79
N LEU A 32 17.97 -4.86 -1.23
CA LEU A 32 19.27 -4.36 -1.66
C LEU A 32 20.37 -5.00 -0.79
N GLY A 33 21.61 -5.04 -1.29
CA GLY A 33 22.75 -5.55 -0.51
C GLY A 33 22.93 -4.80 0.82
N GLU A 34 22.61 -3.52 0.83
CA GLU A 34 22.37 -2.72 2.03
C GLU A 34 21.05 -1.97 1.89
N GLY A 35 20.09 -2.24 2.79
CA GLY A 35 18.79 -1.58 2.83
C GLY A 35 17.69 -2.24 2.00
N ALA A 36 16.58 -1.52 1.82
CA ALA A 36 15.40 -1.99 1.11
C ALA A 36 14.71 -0.85 0.38
N ALA A 37 14.06 -1.18 -0.73
CA ALA A 37 13.29 -0.25 -1.54
C ALA A 37 11.99 -0.88 -2.04
N ALA A 38 11.07 -0.04 -2.50
CA ALA A 38 9.79 -0.43 -3.06
C ALA A 38 9.60 0.20 -4.43
N ILE A 39 8.95 -0.49 -5.36
CA ILE A 39 8.54 0.06 -6.65
C ILE A 39 7.08 0.47 -6.53
N VAL A 40 6.83 1.77 -6.60
CA VAL A 40 5.50 2.37 -6.40
C VAL A 40 5.14 3.29 -7.55
N SER A 41 3.86 3.39 -7.86
CA SER A 41 3.31 4.48 -8.68
C SER A 41 2.30 5.29 -7.87
N THR A 42 2.19 6.57 -8.19
CA THR A 42 1.29 7.51 -7.50
C THR A 42 0.43 8.28 -8.49
N GLY A 43 -0.90 8.25 -8.35
CA GLY A 43 -1.79 9.17 -9.08
C GLY A 43 -1.64 9.15 -10.61
N GLY A 44 -1.32 7.98 -11.19
CA GLY A 44 -1.12 7.80 -12.63
C GLY A 44 0.30 8.05 -13.14
N GLU A 45 1.23 8.49 -12.28
CA GLU A 45 2.65 8.60 -12.63
C GLU A 45 3.28 7.22 -12.88
N PRO A 46 4.33 7.14 -13.73
CA PRO A 46 5.06 5.90 -13.95
C PRO A 46 5.61 5.29 -12.64
N PRO A 47 5.66 3.95 -12.53
CA PRO A 47 6.28 3.28 -11.39
C PRO A 47 7.77 3.65 -11.24
N HIS A 48 8.19 3.95 -10.02
CA HIS A 48 9.56 4.32 -9.68
C HIS A 48 9.98 3.69 -8.34
N ALA A 49 11.29 3.58 -8.13
CA ALA A 49 11.84 3.03 -6.90
C ALA A 49 11.92 4.10 -5.80
N VAL A 50 11.49 3.73 -4.59
CA VAL A 50 11.57 4.55 -3.38
C VAL A 50 12.31 3.77 -2.30
N SER A 51 13.40 4.35 -1.78
CA SER A 51 14.20 3.76 -0.71
C SER A 51 13.53 3.93 0.66
N LEU A 52 13.86 3.05 1.60
CA LEU A 52 13.40 3.15 2.99
C LEU A 52 13.68 4.55 3.57
N GLY A 53 12.68 5.16 4.19
CA GLY A 53 12.73 6.51 4.76
C GLY A 53 12.50 7.65 3.76
N SER A 54 12.52 7.37 2.45
CA SER A 54 12.29 8.38 1.41
C SER A 54 10.82 8.76 1.26
N THR A 55 10.59 9.96 0.76
CA THR A 55 9.25 10.47 0.42
C THR A 55 8.71 9.75 -0.81
N ILE A 56 7.47 9.27 -0.71
CA ILE A 56 6.72 8.67 -1.84
C ILE A 56 5.91 9.75 -2.57
N MET A 57 5.22 10.59 -1.81
CA MET A 57 4.44 11.73 -2.29
C MET A 57 4.32 12.77 -1.17
N GLN A 58 3.72 13.93 -1.44
CA GLN A 58 3.55 14.98 -0.43
C GLN A 58 2.87 14.43 0.84
N GLY A 59 3.57 14.55 1.98
CA GLY A 59 3.09 14.08 3.28
C GLY A 59 3.12 12.56 3.50
N ALA A 60 3.71 11.77 2.59
CA ALA A 60 3.83 10.32 2.73
C ALA A 60 5.27 9.81 2.51
N LYS A 61 5.74 8.92 3.38
CA LYS A 61 7.08 8.33 3.37
C LYS A 61 7.03 6.82 3.48
N LEU A 62 8.05 6.16 2.91
CA LEU A 62 8.26 4.72 3.10
C LEU A 62 8.83 4.47 4.49
N ALA A 63 8.02 3.90 5.39
CA ALA A 63 8.40 3.68 6.79
C ALA A 63 9.03 2.32 7.02
N GLU A 64 8.53 1.26 6.38
CA GLU A 64 9.06 -0.10 6.48
C GLU A 64 8.89 -0.83 5.14
N VAL A 65 9.83 -1.74 4.86
CA VAL A 65 9.74 -2.68 3.74
C VAL A 65 9.71 -4.10 4.31
N ARG A 66 8.69 -4.87 3.95
CA ARG A 66 8.51 -6.26 4.38
C ARG A 66 8.62 -7.19 3.17
N ALA A 67 8.52 -8.50 3.39
CA ALA A 67 8.66 -9.48 2.32
C ALA A 67 7.58 -9.35 1.22
N ARG A 68 6.35 -8.95 1.58
CA ARG A 68 5.21 -8.85 0.65
C ARG A 68 4.35 -7.60 0.83
N SER A 69 4.83 -6.64 1.60
CA SER A 69 4.11 -5.40 1.87
C SER A 69 5.09 -4.29 2.21
N ILE A 70 4.58 -3.05 2.16
CA ILE A 70 5.28 -1.88 2.67
C ILE A 70 4.41 -1.19 3.71
N ILE A 71 5.05 -0.52 4.67
CA ILE A 71 4.38 0.42 5.56
C ILE A 71 4.67 1.82 5.08
N ILE A 72 3.60 2.58 4.89
CA ILE A 72 3.63 3.98 4.52
C ILE A 72 3.26 4.79 5.75
N ASP A 73 4.09 5.76 6.11
CA ASP A 73 3.72 6.79 7.08
C ASP A 73 3.19 8.00 6.32
N ARG A 74 1.93 8.34 6.58
CA ARG A 74 1.30 9.55 6.06
C ARG A 74 0.96 10.47 7.22
N ASN A 75 1.76 11.52 7.42
CA ASN A 75 1.59 12.49 8.50
C ASN A 75 1.41 11.83 9.90
N GLY A 76 2.16 10.76 10.19
CA GLY A 76 2.11 10.01 11.43
C GLY A 76 1.10 8.85 11.45
N VAL A 77 0.27 8.69 10.41
CA VAL A 77 -0.63 7.54 10.26
C VAL A 77 0.04 6.46 9.44
N ARG A 78 0.20 5.27 10.03
CA ARG A 78 0.80 4.11 9.35
C ARG A 78 -0.26 3.29 8.61
N SER A 79 0.00 3.01 7.34
CA SER A 79 -0.85 2.17 6.49
C SER A 79 -0.01 1.09 5.82
N GLU A 80 -0.54 -0.13 5.75
CA GLU A 80 0.10 -1.25 5.07
C GLU A 80 -0.44 -1.39 3.64
N VAL A 81 0.47 -1.54 2.67
CA VAL A 81 0.13 -1.78 1.27
C VAL A 81 0.76 -3.11 0.86
N PHE A 82 -0.06 -4.04 0.40
CA PHE A 82 0.36 -5.39 0.02
C PHE A 82 0.72 -5.45 -1.46
N LEU A 83 1.72 -6.28 -1.78
CA LEU A 83 1.97 -6.67 -3.16
C LEU A 83 0.75 -7.45 -3.67
N PRO A 84 0.33 -7.21 -4.92
CA PRO A 84 -0.66 -8.05 -5.57
C PRO A 84 -0.29 -9.53 -5.48
N ALA A 85 -1.30 -10.39 -5.37
CA ALA A 85 -1.06 -11.83 -5.49
C ALA A 85 -0.46 -12.11 -6.87
N ASN A 86 0.53 -12.99 -6.94
CA ASN A 86 1.04 -13.45 -8.22
C ASN A 86 -0.11 -14.13 -8.95
N ALA A 87 -0.57 -13.54 -10.06
CA ALA A 87 -1.55 -14.19 -10.90
C ALA A 87 -0.93 -15.51 -11.42
N PRO A 88 -1.69 -16.62 -11.46
CA PRO A 88 -1.22 -17.83 -12.12
C PRO A 88 -0.96 -17.49 -13.59
N GLY A 89 0.32 -17.34 -13.93
CA GLY A 89 0.75 -17.13 -15.31
C GLY A 89 0.53 -18.39 -16.13
N PRO A 90 0.44 -18.28 -17.46
CA PRO A 90 0.38 -19.46 -18.31
C PRO A 90 1.61 -20.33 -18.05
N THR A 91 1.39 -21.61 -17.77
CA THR A 91 2.49 -22.58 -17.71
C THR A 91 3.00 -22.78 -19.13
N ILE A 92 4.19 -22.24 -19.42
CA ILE A 92 4.83 -22.40 -20.72
C ILE A 92 5.62 -23.71 -20.70
N TYR A 93 5.17 -24.69 -21.49
CA TYR A 93 5.94 -25.90 -21.78
C TYR A 93 6.86 -25.63 -22.97
N VAL A 94 8.17 -25.77 -22.76
CA VAL A 94 9.16 -25.76 -23.85
C VAL A 94 9.52 -27.22 -24.13
N ARG A 95 9.43 -27.62 -25.40
CA ARG A 95 9.80 -28.96 -25.88
C ARG A 95 11.16 -28.92 -26.57
#